data_AF-A0A0U3MPE2-F1
#
_entry.id   AF-A0A0U3MPE2-F1
#
_cell.length_a   1.000
_cell.length_b   1.000
_cell.length_c   1.000
_cell.angle_alpha   90.00
_cell.angle_beta   90.00
_cell.angle_gamma   90.00
#
_symmetry.space_group_name_H-M   'P 1'
#
loop_
_entity.id
_entity.type
_entity.pdbx_description
1 polymer ?
#
loop_
_entity_poly.entity_id
_entity_poly.type
_entity_poly.pdbx_seq_one_letter_code
_entity_poly.pdbx_strand_id
1 'polypeptide(L)'
;MILYGFKVGIDEEDVIKKVIVEITDDGKVLREVTVDIDKEYKISPYKDIKMKYRDKIGVVRSFKKNEDKGELKAHIQFLDNNKFGWVDVQDLEEIK
;
A
#
# COMPACT_ATOMS: atom_id res chain seq x y z
N MET A 1 0.33 17.55 12.72
CA MET A 1 1.41 17.26 11.73
C MET A 1 1.29 15.78 11.44
N ILE A 2 0.96 15.42 10.21
CA ILE A 2 0.69 14.01 9.88
C ILE A 2 2.02 13.30 9.68
N LEU A 3 2.25 12.28 10.51
CA LEU A 3 3.41 11.40 10.47
C LEU A 3 2.97 10.03 9.94
N TYR A 4 3.73 9.51 8.98
CA TYR A 4 3.54 8.18 8.43
C TYR A 4 4.56 7.23 9.04
N GLY A 5 4.10 6.28 9.83
CA GLY A 5 4.90 5.16 10.32
C GLY A 5 4.77 3.96 9.39
N PHE A 6 5.90 3.44 8.92
CA PHE A 6 5.92 2.24 8.08
C PHE A 6 6.56 1.09 8.86
N LYS A 7 5.79 0.02 9.09
CA LYS A 7 6.28 -1.25 9.62
C LYS A 7 6.26 -2.28 8.48
N VAL A 8 7.43 -2.79 8.13
CA VAL A 8 7.60 -3.82 7.10
C VAL A 8 7.93 -5.14 7.76
N GLY A 9 7.13 -6.16 7.47
CA GLY A 9 7.41 -7.56 7.78
C GLY A 9 8.16 -8.18 6.60
N ILE A 10 9.43 -8.50 6.84
CA ILE A 10 10.35 -9.13 5.88
C ILE A 10 10.44 -10.62 6.22
N ASP A 11 10.53 -11.48 5.20
CA ASP A 11 10.75 -12.92 5.34
C ASP A 11 12.23 -13.29 5.34
N GLU A 12 12.56 -14.56 5.60
CA GLU A 12 13.95 -15.08 5.62
C GLU A 12 14.70 -14.86 4.28
N GLU A 13 13.99 -14.67 3.17
CA GLU A 13 14.56 -14.38 1.84
C GLU A 13 14.65 -12.87 1.51
N ASP A 14 14.54 -11.98 2.51
CA ASP A 14 14.51 -10.51 2.32
C ASP A 14 13.28 -10.01 1.52
N VAL A 15 12.28 -10.87 1.33
CA VAL A 15 11.03 -10.53 0.64
C VAL A 15 10.04 -9.92 1.63
N ILE A 16 9.56 -8.71 1.33
CA ILE A 16 8.50 -8.07 2.11
C ILE A 16 7.20 -8.86 1.89
N LYS A 17 6.69 -9.52 2.94
CA LYS A 17 5.40 -10.25 2.91
C LYS A 17 4.23 -9.40 3.38
N LYS A 18 4.50 -8.47 4.30
CA LYS A 18 3.47 -7.67 4.96
C LYS A 18 3.94 -6.26 5.19
N VAL A 19 3.05 -5.31 5.00
CA VAL A 19 3.28 -3.90 5.30
C VAL A 19 2.15 -3.40 6.16
N ILE A 20 2.51 -2.71 7.24
CA ILE A 20 1.58 -2.00 8.09
C ILE A 20 1.95 -0.53 8.04
N VAL A 21 1.01 0.29 7.59
CA VAL A 21 1.14 1.75 7.52
C VAL A 21 0.29 2.34 8.63
N GLU A 22 0.94 2.99 9.59
CA GLU A 22 0.28 3.72 10.67
C GLU A 22 0.31 5.21 10.34
N ILE A 23 -0.87 5.80 10.17
CA ILE A 23 -1.04 7.23 9.97
C ILE A 23 -1.32 7.84 11.33
N THR A 24 -0.40 8.66 11.82
CA THR A 24 -0.52 9.37 13.10
C THR A 24 -0.66 10.86 12.85
N ASP A 25 -1.58 11.52 13.55
CA ASP A 25 -1.65 12.98 13.60
C ASP A 25 -1.69 13.40 15.07
N ASP A 26 -0.78 14.32 15.43
CA ASP A 26 -0.67 14.88 16.78
C ASP A 26 -0.58 13.80 17.89
N GLY A 27 0.16 12.72 17.61
CA GLY A 27 0.38 11.61 18.55
C GLY A 27 -0.77 10.59 18.64
N LYS A 28 -1.86 10.77 17.86
CA LYS A 28 -2.96 9.79 17.77
C LYS A 28 -2.89 9.03 16.46
N VAL A 29 -2.98 7.70 16.51
CA VAL A 29 -3.14 6.86 15.32
C VAL A 29 -4.53 7.12 14.74
N LEU A 30 -4.58 7.76 13.58
CA LEU A 30 -5.81 8.05 12.85
C LEU A 30 -6.27 6.85 12.02
N ARG A 31 -5.33 6.14 11.41
CA ARG A 31 -5.62 5.03 10.50
C ARG A 31 -4.46 4.06 10.46
N GLU A 32 -4.75 2.77 10.52
CA GLU A 32 -3.81 1.70 10.24
C GLU A 32 -4.24 1.00 8.95
N VAL A 33 -3.31 0.83 8.01
CA VAL A 33 -3.53 0.09 6.77
C VAL A 33 -2.58 -1.09 6.76
N THR A 34 -3.14 -2.30 6.81
CA THR A 34 -2.37 -3.53 6.68
C THR A 34 -2.52 -4.09 5.27
N VAL A 35 -1.40 -4.31 4.60
CA VAL A 35 -1.34 -4.87 3.25
C VAL A 35 -0.47 -6.12 3.26
N ASP A 36 -1.07 -7.24 2.86
CA ASP A 36 -0.39 -8.53 2.72
C ASP A 36 -0.18 -8.87 1.23
N ILE A 37 0.87 -9.63 0.92
CA ILE A 37 1.00 -10.25 -0.40
C ILE A 37 -0.12 -11.28 -0.66
N ASP A 38 -0.45 -11.47 -1.93
CA ASP A 38 -1.48 -12.38 -2.45
C ASP A 38 -2.91 -12.11 -1.95
N LYS A 39 -3.15 -10.96 -1.33
CA LYS A 39 -4.48 -10.46 -0.99
C LYS A 39 -4.98 -9.39 -1.97
N GLU A 40 -6.30 -9.28 -2.04
CA GLU A 40 -7.02 -8.30 -2.87
C GLU A 40 -7.19 -6.98 -2.13
N TYR A 41 -6.82 -5.90 -2.80
CA TYR A 41 -6.95 -4.54 -2.31
C TYR A 41 -7.58 -3.64 -3.35
N LYS A 42 -8.35 -2.67 -2.87
CA LYS A 42 -8.90 -1.60 -3.67
C LYS A 42 -7.96 -0.41 -3.60
N ILE A 43 -7.70 0.20 -4.75
CA ILE A 43 -6.94 1.45 -4.82
C ILE A 43 -7.90 2.60 -4.56
N SER A 44 -7.70 3.29 -3.44
CA SER A 44 -8.48 4.43 -2.98
C SER A 44 -7.51 5.59 -2.68
N PRO A 45 -6.96 6.23 -3.72
CA PRO A 45 -5.94 7.24 -3.54
C PRO A 45 -6.54 8.50 -2.91
N TYR A 46 -5.84 9.08 -1.93
CA TYR A 46 -6.28 10.31 -1.28
C TYR A 46 -6.11 11.56 -2.16
N LYS A 47 -5.21 11.51 -3.16
CA LYS A 47 -4.91 12.63 -4.07
C LYS A 47 -5.69 12.54 -5.38
N ASP A 48 -6.33 13.65 -5.75
CA ASP A 48 -7.12 13.83 -6.99
C ASP A 48 -6.40 13.39 -8.28
N ILE A 49 -5.10 13.67 -8.39
CA ILE A 49 -4.26 13.31 -9.56
C ILE A 49 -4.20 11.81 -9.86
N LYS A 50 -4.56 10.95 -8.89
CA LYS A 50 -4.60 9.49 -9.03
C LYS A 50 -6.01 8.92 -9.17
N MET A 51 -7.04 9.77 -9.25
CA MET A 51 -8.44 9.34 -9.35
C MET A 51 -8.74 8.44 -10.55
N LYS A 52 -7.96 8.51 -11.64
CA LYS A 52 -8.10 7.60 -12.80
C LYS A 52 -7.92 6.10 -12.47
N TYR A 53 -7.31 5.78 -11.32
CA TYR A 53 -7.14 4.42 -10.83
C TYR A 53 -7.97 4.13 -9.57
N ARG A 54 -8.77 5.10 -9.12
CA ARG A 54 -9.70 4.94 -8.00
C ARG A 54 -10.69 3.85 -8.33
N ASP A 55 -11.01 3.02 -7.34
CA ASP A 55 -11.91 1.86 -7.46
C ASP A 55 -11.37 0.65 -8.23
N LYS A 56 -10.11 0.68 -8.70
CA LYS A 56 -9.51 -0.53 -9.25
C LYS A 56 -9.15 -1.51 -8.14
N ILE A 57 -9.52 -2.76 -8.35
CA ILE A 57 -9.18 -3.89 -7.48
C ILE A 57 -8.01 -4.64 -8.07
N GLY A 58 -7.07 -5.04 -7.23
CA GLY A 58 -5.97 -5.89 -7.64
C GLY A 58 -5.35 -6.67 -6.49
N VAL A 59 -4.56 -7.66 -6.87
CA VAL A 59 -3.84 -8.54 -5.94
C VAL A 59 -2.42 -8.00 -5.75
N VAL A 60 -2.00 -7.80 -4.51
CA VAL A 60 -0.62 -7.38 -4.23
C VAL A 60 0.32 -8.57 -4.43
N ARG A 61 1.36 -8.39 -5.25
CA ARG A 61 2.32 -9.46 -5.57
C ARG A 61 3.68 -9.26 -4.90
N SER A 62 4.07 -8.02 -4.68
CA SER A 62 5.34 -7.69 -4.03
C SER A 62 5.31 -6.27 -3.51
N PHE A 63 6.31 -5.91 -2.70
CA PHE A 63 6.50 -4.54 -2.26
C PHE A 63 7.90 -4.05 -2.64
N LYS A 64 8.02 -2.75 -2.82
CA LYS A 64 9.28 -2.06 -3.04
C LYS A 64 9.35 -0.85 -2.12
N LYS A 65 10.37 -0.83 -1.28
CA LYS A 65 10.73 0.34 -0.48
C LYS A 65 11.61 1.26 -1.34
N ASN A 66 11.24 2.53 -1.44
CA ASN A 66 12.12 3.57 -1.94
C ASN A 66 12.83 4.22 -0.75
N GLU A 67 14.07 3.82 -0.50
CA GLU A 67 14.89 4.39 0.58
C GLU A 67 15.10 5.90 0.41
N ASP A 68 15.24 6.36 -0.83
CA ASP A 68 15.50 7.77 -1.18
C ASP A 68 14.37 8.74 -0.74
N LYS A 69 13.12 8.24 -0.69
CA LYS A 69 11.93 9.06 -0.38
C LYS A 69 11.21 8.63 0.89
N GLY A 70 11.64 7.54 1.53
CA GLY A 70 10.89 6.92 2.63
C GLY A 70 9.49 6.46 2.21
N GLU A 71 9.26 6.23 0.91
CA GLU A 71 7.97 5.81 0.37
C GLU A 71 7.96 4.30 0.18
N LEU A 72 6.86 3.64 0.56
CA LEU A 72 6.66 2.22 0.29
C LEU A 72 5.59 2.02 -0.79
N LYS A 73 5.94 1.24 -1.81
CA LYS A 73 5.05 0.93 -2.94
C LYS A 73 4.72 -0.55 -2.97
N ALA A 74 3.46 -0.86 -3.18
CA ALA A 74 2.99 -2.19 -3.51
C ALA A 74 2.95 -2.36 -5.03
N HIS A 75 3.43 -3.51 -5.49
CA HIS A 75 3.22 -4.00 -6.83
C HIS A 75 1.89 -4.74 -6.86
N ILE A 76 0.91 -4.18 -7.56
CA ILE A 76 -0.45 -4.70 -7.61
C ILE A 76 -0.77 -5.19 -9.03
N GLN A 77 -1.36 -6.37 -9.11
CA GLN A 77 -1.91 -6.96 -10.32
C GLN A 77 -3.40 -6.64 -10.38
N PHE A 78 -3.77 -5.72 -11.26
CA PHE A 78 -5.15 -5.29 -11.47
C PHE A 78 -5.99 -6.42 -12.05
N LEU A 79 -7.05 -6.85 -11.36
CA LEU A 79 -7.92 -7.94 -11.82
C LEU A 79 -8.73 -7.55 -13.06
N ASP A 80 -9.10 -6.27 -13.16
CA ASP A 80 -9.87 -5.68 -14.27
C ASP A 80 -9.21 -5.84 -15.64
N ASN A 81 -7.88 -5.77 -15.72
CA ASN A 81 -7.14 -5.78 -16.98
C ASN A 81 -5.93 -6.73 -16.98
N ASN A 82 -5.73 -7.49 -15.91
CA ASN A 82 -4.56 -8.35 -15.68
C ASN A 82 -3.19 -7.62 -15.82
N LYS A 83 -3.20 -6.29 -15.68
CA LYS A 83 -2.01 -5.45 -15.77
C LYS A 83 -1.35 -5.32 -14.41
N PHE A 84 -0.05 -5.07 -14.42
CA PHE A 84 0.71 -4.79 -13.20
C PHE A 84 0.97 -3.29 -13.08
N GLY A 85 0.98 -2.78 -11.84
CA GLY A 85 1.35 -1.40 -11.57
C GLY A 85 1.90 -1.21 -10.17
N TRP A 86 2.57 -0.08 -9.97
CA TRP A 86 3.09 0.32 -8.68
C TRP A 86 2.16 1.36 -8.06
N VAL A 87 1.69 1.07 -6.86
CA VAL A 87 0.79 1.95 -6.09
C VAL A 87 1.37 2.16 -4.70
N ASP A 88 1.13 3.31 -4.11
CA ASP A 88 1.60 3.57 -2.75
C ASP A 88 0.74 2.80 -1.76
N VAL A 89 1.36 2.18 -0.75
CA VAL A 89 0.64 1.29 0.17
C VAL A 89 -0.40 2.06 1.01
N GLN A 90 -0.16 3.35 1.23
CA GLN A 90 -1.12 4.26 1.87
C GLN A 90 -2.41 4.50 1.05
N ASP A 91 -2.35 4.30 -0.27
CA ASP A 91 -3.49 4.46 -1.18
C ASP A 91 -4.29 3.14 -1.32
N LEU A 92 -3.88 2.07 -0.64
CA LEU A 92 -4.58 0.78 -0.64
C LEU A 92 -5.60 0.69 0.49
N GLU A 93 -6.73 0.08 0.17
CA GLU A 93 -7.84 -0.16 1.10
C GLU A 93 -8.23 -1.64 1.01
N GLU A 94 -8.28 -2.31 2.17
CA GLU A 94 -8.69 -3.71 2.24
C GLU A 94 -10.18 -3.83 1.89
N ILE A 95 -10.49 -4.77 0.98
CA ILE A 95 -11.87 -5.09 0.61
C ILE A 95 -12.31 -6.21 1.56
N LYS A 96 -13.16 -5.87 2.51
CA LYS A 96 -13.66 -6.80 3.53
C LYS A 96 -14.87 -7.60 3.04
#